data_AF-A0A087G885-F1
#
_entry.id   AF-A0A087G885-F1
#
_cell.length_a   1.000
_cell.length_b   1.000
_cell.length_c   1.000
_cell.angle_alpha   90.00
_cell.angle_beta   90.00
_cell.angle_gamma   90.00
#
_symmetry.space_group_name_H-M   'P 1'
#
loop_
_entity.id
_entity.type
_entity.pdbx_description
1 polymer ?
#
loop_
_entity_poly.entity_id
_entity_poly.type
_entity_poly.pdbx_seq_one_letter_code
_entity_poly.pdbx_strand_id
1 'polypeptide(L)'
;MGFSRSHRQVLLKITQASASPIMVNQKPVGQLLLAGNVSATLLDSGNFMIREFGPGRVSGRVLWQSFDHPTNVLLPGMKIGFNLKTKKEVAVTSWISNQVPASGAFRLGLDPSGANQLLVWRMVKSTGPVES
;
A
#
# COMPACT_ATOMS: atom_id res chain seq x y z
N MET A 1 -24.35 -32.46 23.17
CA MET A 1 -23.09 -31.91 22.63
C MET A 1 -23.36 -31.47 21.20
N GLY A 2 -23.25 -30.18 20.90
CA GLY A 2 -23.41 -29.66 19.55
C GLY A 2 -22.31 -28.66 19.27
N PHE A 3 -21.38 -29.02 18.38
CA PHE A 3 -20.37 -28.09 17.89
C PHE A 3 -20.89 -27.44 16.62
N SER A 4 -21.27 -26.16 16.71
CA SER A 4 -21.50 -25.30 15.54
C SER A 4 -20.15 -24.80 15.04
N ARG A 5 -19.74 -25.22 13.83
CA ARG A 5 -18.58 -24.64 13.13
C ARG A 5 -19.02 -23.39 12.38
N SER A 6 -18.84 -22.23 13.00
CA SER A 6 -18.83 -20.96 12.29
C SER A 6 -17.54 -20.82 11.48
N HIS A 7 -17.65 -20.81 10.15
CA HIS A 7 -16.54 -20.52 9.24
C HIS A 7 -16.15 -19.05 9.37
N ARG A 8 -15.20 -18.74 10.26
CA ARG A 8 -14.58 -17.42 10.31
C ARG A 8 -13.67 -17.26 9.10
N GLN A 9 -14.03 -16.40 8.17
CA GLN A 9 -13.08 -15.87 7.18
C GLN A 9 -12.01 -15.09 7.92
N VAL A 10 -10.74 -15.44 7.76
CA VAL A 10 -9.61 -14.66 8.30
C VAL A 10 -9.30 -13.58 7.29
N LEU A 11 -9.67 -12.34 7.59
CA LEU A 11 -9.44 -11.18 6.75
C LEU A 11 -8.17 -10.45 7.22
N LEU A 12 -7.14 -10.43 6.37
CA LEU A 12 -5.95 -9.62 6.60
C LEU A 12 -6.16 -8.24 5.99
N LYS A 13 -6.19 -7.23 6.86
CA LYS A 13 -6.21 -5.82 6.48
C LYS A 13 -5.04 -5.09 7.11
N ILE A 14 -4.43 -4.18 6.36
CA ILE A 14 -3.47 -3.21 6.89
C ILE A 14 -4.24 -1.92 7.16
N THR A 15 -4.17 -1.41 8.39
CA THR A 15 -4.80 -0.13 8.78
C THR A 15 -3.75 0.95 8.94
N GLN A 16 -4.06 2.17 8.52
CA GLN A 16 -3.27 3.37 8.79
C GLN A 16 -4.22 4.44 9.35
N ALA A 17 -3.73 5.32 10.23
CA ALA A 17 -4.54 6.24 11.05
C ALA A 17 -5.39 7.25 10.26
N SER A 18 -5.26 7.30 8.94
CA SER A 18 -5.93 8.27 8.07
C SER A 18 -6.18 7.77 6.65
N ALA A 19 -6.14 6.45 6.41
CA ALA A 19 -6.35 5.87 5.09
C ALA A 19 -7.30 4.68 5.14
N SER A 20 -8.03 4.45 4.04
CA SER A 20 -8.86 3.26 3.88
C SER A 20 -8.02 2.00 4.08
N PRO A 21 -8.51 0.98 4.83
CA PRO A 21 -7.78 -0.25 5.05
C PRO A 21 -7.42 -0.94 3.73
N ILE A 22 -6.19 -1.42 3.62
CA ILE A 22 -5.75 -2.21 2.46
C ILE A 22 -6.10 -3.66 2.71
N MET A 23 -6.90 -4.24 1.83
CA MET A 23 -7.38 -5.62 1.95
C MET A 23 -6.45 -6.58 1.21
N VAL A 24 -5.83 -7.53 1.93
CA VAL A 24 -4.70 -8.32 1.39
C VAL A 24 -5.12 -9.70 0.88
N ASN A 25 -6.18 -10.32 1.43
CA ASN A 25 -6.57 -11.69 1.11
C ASN A 25 -8.07 -11.86 0.79
N GLN A 26 -8.68 -10.87 0.15
CA GLN A 26 -10.06 -10.98 -0.31
C GLN A 26 -10.15 -11.91 -1.53
N LYS A 27 -10.54 -13.18 -1.30
CA LYS A 27 -11.02 -14.08 -2.35
C LYS A 27 -12.53 -14.34 -2.15
N PRO A 28 -13.34 -14.46 -3.23
CA PRO A 28 -14.74 -14.82 -3.11
C PRO A 28 -14.89 -16.19 -2.45
N VAL A 29 -15.92 -16.33 -1.61
CA VAL A 29 -16.25 -17.57 -0.91
C VAL A 29 -16.58 -18.64 -1.97
N GLY A 30 -15.68 -19.61 -2.14
CA GLY A 30 -15.80 -20.69 -3.12
C GLY A 30 -14.47 -21.26 -3.61
N GLN A 31 -13.36 -20.53 -3.50
CA GLN A 31 -12.02 -20.99 -3.92
C GLN A 31 -11.14 -21.47 -2.74
N LEU A 32 -11.70 -22.24 -1.81
CA LEU A 32 -11.03 -22.69 -0.59
C LEU A 32 -9.94 -23.77 -0.80
N LEU A 33 -9.48 -24.04 -2.03
CA LEU A 33 -8.62 -25.20 -2.31
C LEU A 33 -7.12 -24.94 -2.41
N LEU A 34 -6.64 -23.72 -2.24
CA LEU A 34 -5.20 -23.47 -2.06
C LEU A 34 -5.03 -22.30 -1.10
N ALA A 35 -5.21 -22.54 0.21
CA ALA A 35 -4.68 -21.63 1.21
C ALA A 35 -3.15 -21.72 1.16
N GLY A 36 -2.54 -21.01 0.21
CA GLY A 36 -1.10 -20.83 0.20
C GLY A 36 -0.69 -20.15 1.51
N ASN A 37 0.42 -20.57 2.10
CA ASN A 37 0.92 -19.93 3.32
C ASN A 37 1.25 -18.47 2.97
N VAL A 38 0.65 -17.52 3.68
CA VAL A 38 0.95 -16.10 3.50
C VAL A 38 2.04 -15.71 4.48
N SER A 39 3.09 -15.04 4.01
CA SER A 39 4.12 -14.46 4.88
C SER A 39 4.22 -12.96 4.70
N ALA A 40 4.53 -12.27 5.78
CA ALA A 40 5.08 -10.93 5.76
C ALA A 40 6.61 -11.00 5.92
N THR A 41 7.36 -10.25 5.12
CA THR A 41 8.83 -10.24 5.18
C THR A 41 9.34 -8.82 4.94
N LEU A 42 10.24 -8.36 5.80
CA LEU A 42 11.04 -7.16 5.56
C LEU A 42 12.32 -7.58 4.85
N LEU A 43 12.54 -7.08 3.64
CA LEU A 43 13.78 -7.32 2.89
C LEU A 43 14.88 -6.37 3.37
N ASP A 44 16.14 -6.72 3.11
CA ASP A 44 17.31 -5.88 3.40
C ASP A 44 17.28 -4.54 2.65
N SER A 45 16.51 -4.45 1.56
CA SER A 45 16.25 -3.19 0.86
C SER A 45 15.34 -2.23 1.63
N GLY A 46 14.71 -2.68 2.73
CA GLY A 46 13.67 -1.96 3.46
C GLY A 46 12.26 -2.15 2.87
N ASN A 47 12.10 -2.96 1.82
CA ASN A 47 10.79 -3.27 1.28
C ASN A 47 10.08 -4.31 2.17
N PHE A 48 8.96 -3.91 2.77
CA PHE A 48 8.08 -4.80 3.52
C PHE A 48 7.07 -5.42 2.56
N MET A 49 7.07 -6.75 2.42
CA MET A 49 6.27 -7.46 1.43
C MET A 49 5.37 -8.51 2.05
N ILE A 50 4.16 -8.64 1.50
CA ILE A 50 3.26 -9.76 1.78
C ILE A 50 3.15 -10.61 0.53
N ARG A 51 3.39 -11.91 0.68
CA ARG A 51 3.41 -12.89 -0.43
C ARG A 51 2.74 -14.19 -0.04
N GLU A 52 2.11 -14.82 -1.02
CA GLU A 52 1.57 -16.17 -0.93
C GLU A 52 2.68 -17.17 -1.29
N PHE A 53 2.70 -18.33 -0.62
CA PHE A 53 3.56 -19.45 -0.95
C PHE A 53 2.72 -20.61 -1.47
N GLY A 54 3.17 -21.21 -2.57
CA GLY A 54 2.59 -22.45 -3.07
C GLY A 54 2.96 -23.67 -2.21
N PRO A 55 2.38 -24.84 -2.52
CA PRO A 55 2.83 -26.12 -1.97
C PRO A 55 4.36 -26.25 -2.12
N GLY A 56 5.05 -26.73 -1.07
CA GLY A 56 6.51 -26.84 -1.09
C GLY A 56 7.27 -25.53 -0.86
N ARG A 57 6.62 -24.48 -0.35
CA ARG A 57 7.23 -23.15 -0.03
C ARG A 57 7.86 -22.46 -1.25
N VAL A 58 7.44 -22.82 -2.46
CA VAL A 58 7.83 -22.09 -3.68
C VAL A 58 7.25 -20.68 -3.58
N SER A 59 8.12 -19.68 -3.74
CA SER A 59 7.75 -18.26 -3.73
C SER A 59 6.62 -18.02 -4.72
N GLY A 60 5.45 -17.72 -4.20
CA GLY A 60 4.27 -17.43 -5.00
C GLY A 60 4.12 -15.94 -5.27
N ARG A 61 2.87 -15.52 -5.44
CA ARG A 61 2.51 -14.16 -5.83
C ARG A 61 2.75 -13.15 -4.70
N VAL A 62 3.33 -12.00 -5.05
CA VAL A 62 3.34 -10.81 -4.18
C VAL A 62 1.95 -10.21 -4.15
N LEU A 63 1.37 -10.12 -2.95
CA LEU A 63 0.04 -9.57 -2.72
C LEU A 63 0.11 -8.07 -2.43
N TRP A 64 1.16 -7.63 -1.73
CA TRP A 64 1.35 -6.23 -1.33
C TRP A 64 2.84 -5.95 -1.05
N GLN A 65 3.29 -4.71 -1.25
CA GLN A 65 4.64 -4.27 -0.87
C GLN A 65 4.67 -2.79 -0.47
N SER A 66 5.52 -2.41 0.48
CA SER A 66 5.61 -1.03 0.98
C SER A 66 6.19 -0.06 -0.04
N PHE A 67 7.02 -0.54 -0.96
CA PHE A 67 7.62 0.29 -2.01
C PHE A 67 6.60 0.89 -2.99
N ASP A 68 5.40 0.29 -3.10
CA ASP A 68 4.29 0.86 -3.88
C ASP A 68 3.51 1.94 -3.10
N HIS A 69 3.87 2.18 -1.82
CA HIS A 69 3.20 3.09 -0.89
C HIS A 69 4.19 3.95 -0.08
N PRO A 70 5.02 4.80 -0.73
CA PRO A 70 5.92 5.72 -0.03
C PRO A 70 5.18 6.67 0.92
N THR A 71 5.85 7.02 2.02
CA THR A 71 5.47 8.14 2.88
C THR A 71 6.30 9.38 2.51
N ASN A 72 7.35 9.69 3.27
CA ASN A 72 8.20 10.89 3.12
C ASN A 72 9.64 10.58 2.69
N VAL A 73 10.00 9.30 2.57
CA VAL A 73 11.35 8.85 2.22
C VAL A 73 11.33 8.02 0.95
N LEU A 74 12.32 8.23 0.09
CA LEU A 74 12.61 7.38 -1.06
C LEU A 74 13.84 6.51 -0.78
N LEU A 75 13.64 5.20 -0.64
CA LEU A 75 14.72 4.24 -0.45
C LEU A 75 15.27 3.75 -1.80
N PRO A 76 16.55 3.29 -1.86
CA PRO A 76 17.09 2.65 -3.04
C PRO A 76 16.18 1.49 -3.54
N GLY A 77 15.87 1.49 -4.83
CA GLY A 77 14.99 0.50 -5.46
C GLY A 77 13.51 0.88 -5.51
N MET A 78 13.08 1.93 -4.80
CA MET A 78 11.75 2.52 -5.00
C MET A 78 11.66 3.23 -6.36
N LYS A 79 10.44 3.32 -6.91
CA LYS A 79 10.18 3.96 -8.20
C LYS A 79 9.20 5.11 -8.01
N ILE A 80 9.55 6.30 -8.49
CA ILE A 80 8.60 7.42 -8.63
C ILE A 80 8.00 7.38 -10.04
N GLY A 81 6.70 7.64 -10.16
CA GLY A 81 6.01 7.67 -11.44
C GLY A 81 4.66 6.96 -11.39
N PHE A 82 4.20 6.42 -12.52
CA PHE A 82 2.89 5.79 -12.60
C PHE A 82 3.01 4.27 -12.74
N ASN A 83 2.43 3.53 -11.80
CA ASN A 83 2.36 2.08 -11.88
C ASN A 83 1.19 1.67 -12.79
N LEU A 84 1.50 1.27 -14.02
CA LEU A 84 0.50 0.88 -15.03
C LEU A 84 -0.34 -0.33 -14.64
N LYS A 85 0.19 -1.23 -13.78
CA LYS A 85 -0.55 -2.41 -13.32
C LYS A 85 -1.62 -2.04 -12.29
N THR A 86 -1.28 -1.17 -11.34
CA THR A 86 -2.20 -0.75 -10.28
C THR A 86 -3.01 0.49 -10.65
N LYS A 87 -2.64 1.18 -11.74
CA LYS A 87 -3.15 2.49 -12.15
C LYS A 87 -3.02 3.55 -11.06
N LYS A 88 -1.94 3.48 -10.27
CA LYS A 88 -1.66 4.42 -9.18
C LYS A 88 -0.37 5.17 -9.42
N GLU A 89 -0.38 6.45 -9.11
CA GLU A 89 0.82 7.26 -8.99
C GLU A 89 1.59 6.86 -7.72
N VAL A 90 2.90 6.74 -7.85
CA VAL A 90 3.87 6.57 -6.77
C VAL A 90 4.67 7.87 -6.66
N ALA A 91 4.50 8.55 -5.53
CA ALA A 91 5.10 9.84 -5.23
C ALA A 91 5.31 9.96 -3.72
N VAL A 92 6.29 10.76 -3.32
CA VAL A 92 6.67 10.94 -1.91
C VAL A 92 6.03 12.21 -1.38
N THR A 93 5.43 12.14 -0.19
CA THR A 93 4.79 13.29 0.47
C THR A 93 5.51 13.58 1.77
N SER A 94 5.93 14.84 1.95
CA SER A 94 6.54 15.33 3.19
C SER A 94 5.68 15.02 4.40
N TRP A 95 6.29 15.02 5.58
CA TRP A 95 5.56 15.12 6.83
C TRP A 95 5.15 16.56 7.12
N ILE A 96 4.15 16.76 7.97
CA ILE A 96 3.81 18.09 8.50
C ILE A 96 5.02 18.68 9.23
N SER A 97 5.71 17.85 10.02
CA SER A 97 6.97 18.19 10.69
C SER A 97 7.72 16.91 11.08
N ASN A 98 8.95 17.05 11.57
CA ASN A 98 9.73 15.91 12.08
C ASN A 98 9.05 15.16 13.23
N GLN A 99 8.11 15.80 13.95
CA GLN A 99 7.39 15.22 15.08
C GLN A 99 5.99 14.71 14.70
N VAL A 100 5.46 15.12 13.54
CA VAL A 100 4.09 14.84 13.12
C VAL A 100 4.13 14.09 11.78
N PRO A 101 4.13 12.75 11.78
CA PRO A 101 4.32 11.92 10.58
C PRO A 101 3.09 11.84 9.65
N ALA A 102 2.18 12.82 9.74
CA ALA A 102 1.04 12.96 8.84
C ALA A 102 1.43 13.67 7.55
N SER A 103 0.65 13.49 6.48
CA SER A 103 0.90 14.11 5.17
C SER A 103 0.98 15.64 5.25
N GLY A 104 2.15 16.17 4.92
CA GLY A 104 2.48 17.58 4.85
C GLY A 104 2.13 18.23 3.51
N ALA A 105 2.61 19.45 3.31
CA ALA A 105 2.25 20.27 2.16
C ALA A 105 3.07 19.98 0.90
N PHE A 106 4.23 19.34 1.01
CA PHE A 106 5.11 19.11 -0.15
C PHE A 106 4.98 17.69 -0.67
N ARG A 107 4.92 17.54 -2.01
CA ARG A 107 4.88 16.26 -2.72
C ARG A 107 5.93 16.26 -3.83
N LEU A 108 6.72 15.20 -3.93
CA LEU A 108 7.67 14.92 -5.02
C LEU A 108 7.11 13.80 -5.90
N GLY A 109 6.93 14.05 -7.19
CA GLY A 109 6.40 13.08 -8.14
C GLY A 109 6.76 13.41 -9.58
N LEU A 110 6.26 12.59 -10.51
CA LEU A 110 6.48 12.77 -11.95
C LEU A 110 5.52 13.82 -12.51
N ASP A 111 6.00 14.69 -13.39
CA ASP A 111 5.15 15.70 -14.05
C ASP A 111 3.97 15.03 -14.78
N PRO A 112 2.71 15.35 -14.40
CA PRO A 112 1.52 14.79 -15.05
C PRO A 112 1.32 15.28 -16.49
N SER A 113 2.03 16.32 -16.94
CA SER A 113 1.98 16.82 -18.32
C SER A 113 2.58 15.83 -19.34
N GLY A 114 3.29 14.80 -18.87
CA GLY A 114 4.02 13.84 -19.70
C GLY A 114 5.46 14.25 -19.98
N ALA A 115 5.91 15.40 -19.46
CA ALA A 115 7.34 15.69 -19.42
C ALA A 115 8.04 14.68 -18.48
N ASN A 116 9.18 14.13 -18.92
CA ASN A 116 10.00 13.22 -18.11
C ASN A 116 10.78 14.00 -17.04
N GLN A 117 10.08 14.69 -16.14
CA GLN A 117 10.65 15.54 -15.10
C GLN A 117 10.02 15.20 -13.74
N LEU A 118 10.82 15.37 -12.70
CA LEU A 118 10.34 15.30 -11.32
C LEU A 118 10.06 16.72 -10.82
N LEU A 119 8.89 16.91 -10.21
CA LEU A 119 8.47 18.18 -9.66
C LEU A 119 8.18 18.06 -8.18
N VAL A 120 8.42 19.16 -7.46
CA VAL A 120 7.98 19.35 -6.08
C VAL A 120 6.81 20.31 -6.07
N TRP A 121 5.64 19.84 -5.66
CA TRP A 121 4.45 20.66 -5.52
C TRP A 121 4.19 21.00 -4.07
N ARG A 122 3.76 22.25 -3.82
CA ARG A 122 3.10 22.63 -2.58
C ARG A 122 1.60 22.41 -2.74
N MET A 123 1.08 21.35 -2.15
CA MET A 123 -0.34 21.02 -2.09
C MET A 123 -1.08 22.03 -1.21
N VAL A 124 -2.10 22.67 -1.75
CA VAL A 124 -3.06 23.47 -0.97
C VAL A 124 -4.24 22.57 -0.63
N LYS A 125 -4.59 22.43 0.66
CA LYS A 125 -5.83 21.74 1.02
C LYS A 125 -6.99 22.60 0.54
N SER A 126 -7.81 22.07 -0.37
CA SER A 126 -9.12 22.64 -0.69
C SER A 126 -9.95 22.65 0.59
N THR A 127 -10.13 23.83 1.18
CA THR A 127 -11.22 24.06 2.13
C THR A 127 -12.49 24.09 1.29
N GLY A 128 -13.36 23.09 1.45
CA GLY A 128 -14.70 23.11 0.87
C GLY A 128 -15.47 24.36 1.31
N PRO A 129 -16.52 24.75 0.57
CA PRO A 129 -17.32 25.92 0.93
C PRO A 129 -17.88 25.76 2.35
N VAL A 130 -17.76 26.82 3.15
CA VAL A 130 -18.50 26.95 4.41
C VAL A 130 -19.96 27.14 4.02
N GLU A 131 -20.78 26.11 4.18
CA GLU A 131 -22.23 26.27 4.09
C GLU A 131 -22.69 27.18 5.24
N SER A 132 -23.33 28.29 4.87
CA SER A 132 -23.98 29.27 5.74
C SER A 132 -25.35 28.79 6.19
#